data_AF-A0AAD6KLK4-F1
#
_entry.id   AF-A0AAD6KLK4-F1
#
_cell.length_a   1.000
_cell.length_b   1.000
_cell.length_c   1.000
_cell.angle_alpha   90.00
_cell.angle_beta   90.00
_cell.angle_gamma   90.00
#
_symmetry.space_group_name_H-M   'P 1'
#
loop_
_entity.id
_entity.type
_entity.pdbx_description
1 polymer ?
#
loop_
_entity_poly.entity_id
_entity_poly.type
_entity_poly.pdbx_seq_one_letter_code
_entity_poly.pdbx_strand_id
1 'polypeptide(L)'
;MDENRWKGFTQMTGRNVELQEGKLIVQQWRFGNWPDGIVSNVRITLDEPEPGVTIVKVIHTDIPEEDRYGNATVVENTERGWRDLILNKIRAVFGFGI
;
A
#
# COMPACT_ATOMS: atom_id res chain seq x y z
N MET A 1 -7.29 28.70 -6.32
CA MET A 1 -6.96 27.27 -6.55
C MET A 1 -8.01 26.45 -5.82
N ASP A 2 -8.59 25.42 -6.45
CA ASP A 2 -9.76 24.69 -5.95
C ASP A 2 -9.37 23.48 -5.09
N GLU A 3 -10.19 23.19 -4.08
CA GLU A 3 -9.99 22.11 -3.11
C GLU A 3 -10.00 20.71 -3.75
N ASN A 4 -10.75 20.54 -4.84
CA ASN A 4 -10.87 19.27 -5.55
C ASN A 4 -9.59 18.86 -6.28
N ARG A 5 -8.77 19.83 -6.71
CA ARG A 5 -7.46 19.55 -7.31
C ARG A 5 -6.48 18.94 -6.31
N TRP A 6 -6.57 19.29 -5.03
CA TRP A 6 -5.73 18.69 -3.98
C TRP A 6 -6.15 17.26 -3.61
N LYS A 7 -7.46 16.96 -3.64
CA LYS A 7 -7.98 15.61 -3.34
C LYS A 7 -7.51 14.55 -4.34
N GLY A 8 -7.31 14.94 -5.61
CA GLY A 8 -6.78 14.05 -6.65
C GLY A 8 -5.31 13.65 -6.42
N PHE A 9 -4.51 14.50 -5.77
CA PHE A 9 -3.09 14.21 -5.53
C PHE A 9 -2.84 13.16 -4.44
N THR A 10 -3.73 13.06 -3.46
CA THR A 10 -3.59 12.14 -2.32
C THR A 10 -4.43 10.88 -2.46
N GLN A 11 -5.27 10.77 -3.49
CA GLN A 11 -6.07 9.59 -3.73
C GLN A 11 -5.22 8.45 -4.28
N MET A 12 -5.32 7.31 -3.62
CA MET A 12 -4.75 6.05 -4.06
C MET A 12 -5.85 5.20 -4.69
N THR A 13 -5.56 4.64 -5.87
CA THR A 13 -6.45 3.72 -6.57
C THR A 13 -5.72 2.41 -6.82
N GLY A 14 -6.47 1.34 -7.04
CA GLY A 14 -5.88 0.05 -7.35
C GLY A 14 -6.89 -1.02 -7.72
N ARG A 15 -6.39 -2.19 -8.06
CA ARG A 15 -7.20 -3.37 -8.41
C ARG A 15 -6.56 -4.65 -7.88
N ASN A 16 -7.40 -5.65 -7.60
CA ASN A 16 -6.94 -7.01 -7.32
C ASN A 16 -6.49 -7.68 -8.62
N VAL A 17 -5.34 -8.33 -8.58
CA VAL A 17 -4.75 -9.09 -9.70
C VAL A 17 -4.83 -10.59 -9.42
N GLU A 18 -4.54 -10.99 -8.18
CA GLU A 18 -4.61 -12.38 -7.73
C GLU A 18 -5.10 -12.42 -6.28
N LEU A 19 -5.97 -13.38 -5.97
CA LEU A 19 -6.45 -13.65 -4.62
C LEU A 19 -6.41 -15.15 -4.39
N GLN A 20 -5.77 -15.56 -3.31
CA GLN A 20 -5.84 -16.92 -2.79
C GLN A 20 -6.32 -16.83 -1.34
N GLU A 21 -7.48 -17.44 -1.07
CA GLU A 21 -8.13 -17.39 0.23
C GLU A 21 -7.16 -17.80 1.35
N GLY A 22 -7.06 -16.95 2.37
CA GLY A 22 -6.20 -17.17 3.54
C GLY A 22 -4.68 -17.15 3.28
N LYS A 23 -4.21 -16.84 2.05
CA LYS A 23 -2.79 -17.01 1.70
C LYS A 23 -2.15 -15.83 0.99
N LEU A 24 -2.82 -15.26 0.00
CA LEU A 24 -2.19 -14.32 -0.92
C LEU A 24 -3.16 -13.26 -1.43
N ILE A 25 -2.70 -12.02 -1.43
CA ILE A 25 -3.33 -10.91 -2.12
C ILE A 25 -2.28 -10.23 -3.00
N VAL A 26 -2.53 -10.16 -4.30
CA VAL A 26 -1.72 -9.38 -5.26
C VAL A 26 -2.58 -8.26 -5.83
N GLN A 27 -2.06 -7.04 -5.76
CA GLN A 27 -2.77 -5.84 -6.21
C GLN A 27 -1.86 -4.94 -7.03
N GLN A 28 -2.49 -4.10 -7.83
CA GLN A 28 -1.83 -3.02 -8.56
C GLN A 28 -2.32 -1.68 -8.02
N TRP A 29 -1.40 -0.78 -7.68
CA TRP A 29 -1.69 0.46 -6.97
C TRP A 29 -1.11 1.68 -7.71
N ARG A 30 -1.72 2.84 -7.50
CA ARG A 30 -1.23 4.12 -8.01
C ARG A 30 -1.78 5.29 -7.21
N PHE A 31 -0.93 6.26 -6.88
CA PHE A 31 -1.37 7.58 -6.42
C PHE A 31 -1.66 8.52 -7.58
N GLY A 32 -2.65 9.39 -7.43
CA GLY A 32 -3.03 10.33 -8.48
C GLY A 32 -1.93 11.34 -8.86
N ASN A 33 -0.97 11.60 -7.96
CA ASN A 33 0.18 12.48 -8.25
C ASN A 33 1.35 11.78 -8.98
N TRP A 34 1.33 10.46 -9.20
CA TRP A 34 2.42 9.78 -9.92
C TRP A 34 2.47 10.15 -11.41
N PRO A 35 3.61 9.99 -12.12
CA PRO A 35 3.69 10.17 -13.56
C PRO A 35 2.72 9.24 -14.31
N ASP A 36 2.11 9.67 -15.41
CA ASP A 36 1.09 8.88 -16.13
C ASP A 36 1.62 7.49 -16.58
N GLY A 37 0.74 6.48 -16.58
CA GLY A 37 1.09 5.11 -16.97
C GLY A 37 1.83 4.27 -15.91
N ILE A 38 2.40 4.89 -14.87
CA ILE A 38 3.06 4.19 -13.76
C ILE A 38 2.08 3.49 -12.81
N VAL A 39 2.24 2.19 -12.60
CA VAL A 39 1.45 1.39 -11.66
C VAL A 39 2.42 0.53 -10.87
N SER A 40 2.29 0.53 -9.55
CA SER A 40 3.09 -0.29 -8.66
C SER A 40 2.42 -1.63 -8.37
N ASN A 41 3.20 -2.60 -7.89
CA ASN A 41 2.71 -3.93 -7.54
C ASN A 41 2.84 -4.17 -6.03
N VAL A 42 1.73 -4.56 -5.40
CA VAL A 42 1.68 -4.93 -3.98
C VAL A 42 1.42 -6.43 -3.89
N ARG A 43 2.27 -7.14 -3.15
CA ARG A 43 2.10 -8.55 -2.80
C ARG A 43 2.03 -8.68 -1.29
N ILE A 44 0.92 -9.22 -0.80
CA ILE A 44 0.69 -9.49 0.62
C ILE A 44 0.57 -11.00 0.81
N THR A 45 1.49 -11.60 1.56
CA THR A 45 1.38 -13.01 1.97
C THR A 45 0.88 -13.10 3.40
N LEU A 46 0.05 -14.11 3.65
CA LEU A 46 -0.46 -14.47 4.96
C LEU A 46 0.00 -15.89 5.25
N ASP A 47 0.94 -16.02 6.18
CA ASP A 47 1.53 -17.29 6.56
C ASP A 47 1.15 -17.59 8.02
N GLU A 48 0.52 -18.72 8.29
CA GLU A 48 0.16 -19.17 9.64
C GLU A 48 1.15 -20.27 10.07
N PRO A 49 2.34 -19.93 10.60
CA PRO A 49 3.31 -20.93 11.03
C PRO A 49 2.83 -21.74 12.26
N GLU A 50 1.98 -21.13 13.07
CA GLU A 50 1.39 -21.73 14.28
C GLU A 50 -0.10 -21.35 14.35
N PRO A 51 -0.98 -22.24 14.84
CA PRO A 51 -2.41 -21.96 14.93
C PRO A 51 -2.71 -20.66 15.69
N GLY A 52 -3.45 -19.75 15.07
CA GLY A 52 -3.83 -18.47 15.64
C GLY A 52 -2.77 -17.37 15.52
N VAL A 53 -1.63 -17.64 14.87
CA VAL A 53 -0.58 -16.65 14.61
C VAL A 53 -0.37 -16.50 13.11
N THR A 54 -0.74 -15.36 12.55
CA THR A 54 -0.49 -15.05 11.13
C THR A 54 0.63 -14.02 10.99
N ILE A 55 1.67 -14.39 10.26
CA ILE A 55 2.70 -13.49 9.75
C ILE A 55 2.19 -12.87 8.44
N VAL A 56 2.00 -11.56 8.46
CA VAL A 56 1.65 -10.79 7.26
C VAL A 56 2.91 -10.14 6.70
N LYS A 57 3.26 -10.46 5.46
CA LYS A 57 4.39 -9.84 4.75
C LYS A 57 3.89 -9.02 3.57
N VAL A 58 4.26 -7.75 3.51
CA VAL A 58 3.97 -6.86 2.39
C VAL A 58 5.26 -6.61 1.61
N ILE A 59 5.21 -6.81 0.30
CA ILE A 59 6.25 -6.41 -0.65
C ILE A 59 5.60 -5.45 -1.66
N HIS A 60 6.15 -4.25 -1.81
CA HIS A 60 5.65 -3.24 -2.74
C HIS A 60 6.77 -2.84 -3.69
N THR A 61 6.61 -3.15 -4.98
CA THR A 61 7.60 -2.89 -6.04
C THR A 61 7.07 -1.90 -7.05
N ASP A 62 7.97 -1.39 -7.90
CA ASP A 62 7.64 -0.50 -9.02
C ASP A 62 7.01 0.83 -8.56
N ILE A 63 7.39 1.26 -7.36
CA ILE A 63 7.10 2.59 -6.83
C ILE A 63 8.04 3.58 -7.55
N PRO A 64 7.53 4.66 -8.16
CA PRO A 64 8.40 5.66 -8.78
C PRO A 64 9.22 6.40 -7.72
N GLU A 65 10.45 6.78 -8.07
CA GLU A 65 11.32 7.55 -7.17
C GLU A 65 10.77 8.96 -6.91
N GLU A 66 10.21 9.58 -7.94
CA GLU A 66 9.64 10.93 -7.91
C GLU A 66 8.17 10.94 -8.36
N ASP A 67 7.42 11.91 -7.85
CA ASP A 67 6.09 12.21 -8.39
C ASP A 67 6.18 13.01 -9.70
N ARG A 68 5.04 13.33 -10.31
CA ARG A 68 5.00 14.10 -11.58
C ARG A 68 5.57 15.53 -11.48
N TYR A 69 5.92 15.99 -10.28
CA TYR A 69 6.47 17.31 -9.99
C TYR A 69 7.96 17.28 -9.63
N GLY A 70 8.59 16.10 -9.64
CA GLY A 70 10.00 15.93 -9.27
C GLY A 70 10.22 15.83 -7.76
N ASN A 71 9.20 15.50 -6.96
CA ASN A 71 9.38 15.30 -5.51
C ASN A 71 9.82 13.87 -5.21
N ALA A 72 11.06 13.69 -4.72
CA ALA A 72 11.65 12.37 -4.42
C ALA A 72 11.19 11.71 -3.10
N THR A 73 10.01 12.06 -2.58
CA THR A 73 9.49 11.57 -1.28
C THR A 73 8.55 10.37 -1.43
N VAL A 74 8.34 9.86 -2.65
CA VAL A 74 7.28 8.87 -2.94
C VAL A 74 7.50 7.55 -2.22
N VAL A 75 8.74 7.04 -2.23
CA VAL A 75 9.08 5.76 -1.59
C VAL A 75 8.90 5.85 -0.08
N GLU A 76 9.45 6.88 0.57
CA GLU A 76 9.34 7.08 2.01
C GLU A 76 7.88 7.25 2.46
N ASN A 77 7.10 8.06 1.74
CA ASN A 77 5.67 8.25 2.03
C ASN A 77 4.89 6.94 1.90
N THR A 78 5.24 6.11 0.92
CA THR A 78 4.59 4.81 0.70
C THR A 78 4.91 3.84 1.84
N GLU A 79 6.17 3.76 2.25
CA GLU A 79 6.58 2.91 3.39
C GLU A 79 5.90 3.36 4.69
N ARG A 80 5.91 4.68 4.98
CA ARG A 80 5.28 5.23 6.18
C ARG A 80 3.77 5.00 6.18
N GLY A 81 3.11 5.13 5.03
CA GLY A 81 1.69 4.83 4.88
C GLY A 81 1.36 3.38 5.24
N TRP A 82 2.14 2.41 4.76
CA TRP A 82 1.98 1.01 5.13
C TRP A 82 2.18 0.78 6.62
N ARG A 83 3.27 1.30 7.18
CA ARG A 83 3.63 1.09 8.59
C ARG A 83 2.59 1.70 9.52
N ASP A 84 2.32 3.00 9.37
CA ASP A 84 1.61 3.77 10.38
C ASP A 84 0.09 3.81 10.17
N LEU A 85 -0.36 3.84 8.90
CA LEU A 85 -1.77 4.04 8.59
C LEU A 85 -2.51 2.73 8.32
N ILE A 86 -1.80 1.67 7.94
CA ILE A 86 -2.40 0.37 7.63
C ILE A 86 -2.03 -0.66 8.71
N LEU A 87 -0.77 -1.10 8.78
CA LEU A 87 -0.38 -2.23 9.62
C LEU A 87 -0.50 -1.92 11.12
N ASN A 88 -0.02 -0.76 11.57
CA ASN A 88 -0.18 -0.35 12.96
C ASN A 88 -1.65 -0.15 13.36
N LYS A 89 -2.49 0.38 12.45
CA LYS A 89 -3.92 0.53 12.70
C LYS A 89 -4.65 -0.81 12.77
N ILE A 90 -4.32 -1.76 11.89
CA ILE A 90 -4.86 -3.12 11.95
C ILE A 90 -4.57 -3.74 13.32
N ARG A 91 -3.32 -3.64 13.80
CA ARG A 91 -2.95 -4.11 15.14
C ARG A 91 -3.75 -3.43 16.24
N ALA A 92 -3.79 -2.10 16.24
CA ALA A 92 -4.46 -1.33 17.30
C ALA A 92 -5.98 -1.53 17.34
N VAL A 93 -6.63 -1.64 16.18
CA VAL A 93 -8.09 -1.76 16.08
C VAL A 93 -8.56 -3.18 16.36
N PHE A 94 -7.85 -4.19 15.85
CA PHE A 94 -8.25 -5.59 16.00
C PHE A 94 -7.57 -6.32 17.17
N GLY A 95 -6.62 -5.67 17.85
CA GLY A 95 -5.93 -6.24 19.01
C GLY A 95 -4.85 -7.27 18.68
N PHE A 96 -4.33 -7.27 17.45
CA PHE A 96 -3.30 -8.23 17.04
C PHE A 96 -1.90 -7.86 17.57
N GLY A 97 -1.23 -8.80 18.24
CA GLY A 97 0.16 -8.63 18.69
C GLY A 97 0.36 -7.59 19.80
N ILE A 98 -0.69 -7.34 20.59
CA ILE A 98 -0.61 -6.60 21.87
C ILE A 98 -0.08 -7.53 22.95
#